data_AF-G9KTM4-F1
#
_entry.id   AF-G9KTM4-F1
#
_cell.length_a   1.000
_cell.length_b   1.000
_cell.length_c   1.000
_cell.angle_alpha   90.00
_cell.angle_beta   90.00
_cell.angle_gamma   90.00
#
_symmetry.space_group_name_H-M   'P 1'
#
loop_
_entity.id
_entity.type
_entity.pdbx_description
1 polymer ?
#
loop_
_entity_poly.entity_id
_entity_poly.type
_entity_poly.pdbx_seq_one_letter_code
_entity_poly.pdbx_strand_id
1 'polypeptide(L)'
;MSPEEWTYLVVLLISIPIGFLFKKAGPGLKRWGAAAVGLGLTLFTCGPHTLHSLVTILGTWALIQAQPCSCHALALAWTFSYLLFFRALSLLGLPTPTPFTNAVQLLLTLKLVSLASEVQDLHLAQRKEMASGFSKGPSLGLLPDVPSLMETLSYSYCYVGIMTGPFFRYRTYLDWLEQPFPGAVPSLRPLLRRAWPAPLFGLLFLLSSHLFPLEAVREDAFYARPLPARLFYMVPVFFAFRMRFYVAWIAAECGCIAAAAAWPPASGPTPWPPKPGPGAAPPSNAHPPAVRRRRLRWSTTMRPSATSTATARTSACGCGMACGTGT
;
A
#
# COMPACT_ATOMS: atom_id res chain seq x y z
N MET A 1 -17.82 6.41 24.32
CA MET A 1 -16.77 5.70 23.57
C MET A 1 -16.51 4.37 24.23
N SER A 2 -16.46 3.29 23.47
CA SER A 2 -16.15 1.95 23.98
C SER A 2 -14.65 1.79 24.28
N PRO A 3 -14.24 0.79 25.08
CA PRO A 3 -12.81 0.50 25.34
C PRO A 3 -12.01 0.20 24.06
N GLU A 4 -12.65 -0.41 23.06
CA GLU A 4 -12.04 -0.72 21.76
C GLU A 4 -11.78 0.55 20.95
N GLU A 5 -12.72 1.50 20.95
CA GLU A 5 -12.55 2.80 20.27
C GLU A 5 -11.41 3.61 20.88
N TRP A 6 -11.26 3.56 22.20
CA TRP A 6 -10.13 4.16 22.91
C TRP A 6 -8.81 3.52 22.51
N THR A 7 -8.75 2.19 22.52
CA THR A 7 -7.55 1.44 22.10
C THR A 7 -7.16 1.83 20.67
N TYR A 8 -8.12 1.86 19.76
CA TYR A 8 -7.92 2.21 18.37
C TYR A 8 -7.43 3.67 18.19
N LEU A 9 -8.03 4.62 18.90
CA LEU A 9 -7.61 6.02 18.88
C LEU A 9 -6.17 6.19 19.40
N VAL A 10 -5.84 5.52 20.51
CA VAL A 10 -4.49 5.54 21.08
C VAL A 10 -3.47 4.97 20.10
N VAL A 11 -3.77 3.84 19.46
CA VAL A 11 -2.92 3.25 18.42
C VAL A 11 -2.66 4.23 17.27
N LEU A 12 -3.71 4.91 16.78
CA LEU A 12 -3.57 5.91 15.72
C LEU A 12 -2.73 7.11 16.17
N LEU A 13 -2.95 7.62 17.38
CA LEU A 13 -2.20 8.76 17.91
C LEU A 13 -0.72 8.42 18.15
N ILE A 14 -0.40 7.22 18.63
CA ILE A 14 0.97 6.73 18.82
C ILE A 14 1.68 6.52 17.48
N SER A 15 0.96 6.18 16.41
CA SER A 15 1.55 6.01 15.08
C SER A 15 2.15 7.32 14.51
N ILE A 16 1.63 8.48 14.92
CA ILE A 16 2.08 9.80 14.47
C ILE A 16 3.54 10.12 14.89
N PRO A 17 3.91 10.10 16.19
CA PRO A 17 5.30 10.33 16.61
C PRO A 17 6.24 9.25 16.07
N ILE A 18 5.80 8.01 15.98
CA ILE A 18 6.55 6.91 15.34
C ILE A 18 6.89 7.26 13.87
N GLY A 19 5.96 7.90 13.16
CA GLY A 19 6.19 8.47 11.83
C GLY A 19 7.42 9.38 11.75
N PHE A 20 7.56 10.32 12.69
CA PHE A 20 8.71 11.22 12.72
C PHE A 20 10.04 10.51 13.03
N LEU A 21 10.01 9.42 13.80
CA LEU A 21 11.18 8.59 14.06
C LEU A 21 11.62 7.86 12.78
N PHE A 22 10.70 7.17 12.11
CA PHE A 22 11.01 6.43 10.88
C PHE A 22 11.35 7.34 9.71
N LYS A 23 10.84 8.58 9.68
CA LYS A 23 11.24 9.58 8.68
C LYS A 23 12.76 9.76 8.66
N LYS A 24 13.41 9.87 9.83
CA LYS A 24 14.87 10.08 9.95
C LYS A 24 15.68 8.79 9.87
N ALA A 25 15.03 7.63 9.90
CA ALA A 25 15.69 6.33 9.90
C ALA A 25 16.28 5.96 8.53
N GLY A 26 17.34 5.15 8.54
CA GLY A 26 17.90 4.56 7.32
C GLY A 26 16.99 3.48 6.70
N PRO A 27 17.22 3.09 5.44
CA PRO A 27 16.34 2.18 4.69
C PRO A 27 16.09 0.83 5.38
N GLY A 28 17.13 0.23 5.97
CA GLY A 28 17.02 -1.05 6.69
C GLY A 28 16.18 -0.94 7.96
N LEU A 29 16.40 0.12 8.76
CA LEU A 29 15.61 0.37 9.98
C LEU A 29 14.16 0.72 9.63
N LYS A 30 13.92 1.47 8.53
CA LYS A 30 12.57 1.71 8.02
C LYS A 30 11.89 0.40 7.66
N ARG A 31 12.52 -0.46 6.84
CA ARG A 31 11.93 -1.73 6.39
C ARG A 31 11.58 -2.65 7.56
N TRP A 32 12.57 -2.98 8.38
CA TRP A 32 12.39 -3.98 9.43
C TRP A 32 11.72 -3.41 10.69
N GLY A 33 12.07 -2.18 11.06
CA GLY A 33 11.45 -1.53 12.21
C GLY A 33 9.98 -1.19 11.97
N ALA A 34 9.61 -0.69 10.79
CA ALA A 34 8.20 -0.40 10.49
C ALA A 34 7.36 -1.68 10.42
N ALA A 35 7.93 -2.76 9.88
CA ALA A 35 7.31 -4.08 9.87
C ALA A 35 7.15 -4.66 11.28
N ALA A 36 8.18 -4.53 12.13
CA ALA A 36 8.13 -5.01 13.52
C ALA A 36 7.08 -4.24 14.34
N VAL A 37 7.00 -2.92 14.19
CA VAL A 37 5.98 -2.10 14.85
C VAL A 37 4.58 -2.48 14.37
N GLY A 38 4.37 -2.64 13.06
CA GLY A 38 3.04 -2.98 12.54
C GLY A 38 2.63 -4.42 12.86
N LEU A 39 3.56 -5.38 12.88
CA LEU A 39 3.32 -6.73 13.37
C LEU A 39 2.99 -6.72 14.87
N GLY A 40 3.74 -5.98 15.68
CA GLY A 40 3.48 -5.82 17.11
C GLY A 40 2.10 -5.21 17.39
N LEU A 41 1.72 -4.16 16.64
CA LEU A 41 0.38 -3.58 16.69
C LEU A 41 -0.70 -4.61 16.32
N THR A 42 -0.48 -5.37 15.25
CA THR A 42 -1.45 -6.39 14.80
C THR A 42 -1.60 -7.50 15.84
N LEU A 43 -0.50 -7.98 16.42
CA LEU A 43 -0.53 -8.98 17.49
C LEU A 43 -1.23 -8.44 18.74
N PHE A 44 -0.98 -7.18 19.10
CA PHE A 44 -1.62 -6.53 20.25
C PHE A 44 -3.14 -6.38 20.05
N THR A 45 -3.60 -5.96 18.86
CA THR A 45 -5.02 -5.71 18.61
C THR A 45 -5.81 -6.96 18.20
N CYS A 46 -5.19 -7.88 17.47
CA CYS A 46 -5.86 -9.05 16.87
C CYS A 46 -5.53 -10.36 17.60
N GLY A 47 -4.45 -10.42 18.38
CA GLY A 47 -4.02 -11.62 19.09
C GLY A 47 -3.81 -12.81 18.15
N PRO A 48 -4.35 -14.01 18.45
CA PRO A 48 -4.15 -15.23 17.66
C PRO A 48 -4.75 -15.13 16.24
N HIS A 49 -5.71 -14.23 16.04
CA HIS A 49 -6.31 -14.01 14.72
C HIS A 49 -5.34 -13.38 13.70
N THR A 50 -4.15 -12.94 14.13
CA THR A 50 -3.05 -12.53 13.24
C THR A 50 -2.56 -13.67 12.34
N LEU A 51 -2.82 -14.93 12.70
CA LEU A 51 -2.53 -16.06 11.82
C LEU A 51 -3.30 -15.98 10.49
N HIS A 52 -4.50 -15.42 10.49
CA HIS A 52 -5.30 -15.27 9.28
C HIS A 52 -4.66 -14.31 8.27
N SER A 53 -4.13 -13.18 8.75
CA SER A 53 -3.38 -12.24 7.91
C SER A 53 -2.11 -12.89 7.38
N LEU A 54 -1.40 -13.68 8.20
CA LEU A 54 -0.20 -14.39 7.77
C LEU A 54 -0.51 -15.41 6.66
N VAL A 55 -1.53 -16.25 6.84
CA VAL A 55 -1.97 -17.22 5.82
C VAL A 55 -2.30 -16.52 4.50
N THR A 56 -2.97 -15.38 4.57
CA THR A 56 -3.31 -14.59 3.38
C THR A 56 -2.07 -14.12 2.63
N ILE A 57 -1.05 -13.61 3.35
CA ILE A 57 0.23 -13.15 2.77
C ILE A 57 0.98 -14.31 2.12
N LEU A 58 1.14 -15.41 2.85
CA LEU A 58 1.87 -16.59 2.36
C LEU A 58 1.19 -17.18 1.12
N GLY A 59 -0.14 -17.29 1.14
CA GLY A 59 -0.93 -17.76 0.00
C GLY A 59 -0.77 -16.86 -1.22
N THR A 60 -0.89 -15.53 -1.06
CA THR A 60 -0.68 -14.60 -2.19
C THR A 60 0.74 -14.68 -2.74
N TRP A 61 1.76 -14.72 -1.86
CA TRP A 61 3.15 -14.84 -2.31
C TRP A 61 3.39 -16.15 -3.09
N ALA A 62 2.89 -17.28 -2.58
CA ALA A 62 3.01 -18.57 -3.26
C ALA A 62 2.35 -18.55 -4.65
N LEU A 63 1.18 -17.92 -4.78
CA LEU A 63 0.47 -17.78 -6.07
C LEU A 63 1.22 -16.89 -7.07
N ILE A 64 1.84 -15.80 -6.59
CA ILE A 64 2.69 -14.94 -7.41
C ILE A 64 3.87 -15.73 -7.98
N GLN A 65 4.51 -16.56 -7.16
CA GLN A 65 5.63 -17.41 -7.60
C GLN A 65 5.19 -18.52 -8.56
N ALA A 66 4.02 -19.14 -8.31
CA ALA A 66 3.54 -20.28 -9.08
C ALA A 66 3.07 -19.89 -10.49
N GLN A 67 2.36 -18.76 -10.64
CA GLN A 67 1.73 -18.36 -11.91
C GLN A 67 1.94 -16.86 -12.19
N PRO A 68 3.15 -16.47 -12.62
CA PRO A 68 3.56 -15.08 -12.78
C PRO A 68 2.75 -14.25 -13.79
N CYS A 69 2.07 -14.89 -14.74
CA CYS A 69 1.35 -14.21 -15.82
C CYS A 69 -0.14 -13.96 -15.55
N SER A 70 -0.70 -14.67 -14.57
CA SER A 70 -2.11 -14.53 -14.14
C SER A 70 -2.21 -14.33 -12.63
N CYS A 71 -1.13 -13.87 -12.01
CA CYS A 71 -1.01 -13.73 -10.57
C CYS A 71 -2.02 -12.73 -10.00
N HIS A 72 -2.42 -11.70 -10.76
CA HIS A 72 -3.45 -10.75 -10.31
C HIS A 72 -4.80 -11.45 -10.09
N ALA A 73 -5.28 -12.21 -11.10
CA ALA A 73 -6.57 -12.90 -11.01
C ALA A 73 -6.56 -13.97 -9.92
N LEU A 74 -5.47 -14.70 -9.77
CA LEU A 74 -5.31 -15.72 -8.72
C LEU A 74 -5.23 -15.09 -7.32
N ALA A 75 -4.47 -14.00 -7.16
CA ALA A 75 -4.40 -13.27 -5.89
C ALA A 75 -5.76 -12.66 -5.52
N LEU A 76 -6.51 -12.13 -6.49
CA LEU A 76 -7.86 -11.65 -6.29
C LEU A 76 -8.78 -12.79 -5.82
N ALA A 77 -8.80 -13.91 -6.54
CA ALA A 77 -9.61 -15.06 -6.18
C ALA A 77 -9.28 -15.59 -4.76
N TRP A 78 -7.99 -15.72 -4.43
CA TRP A 78 -7.53 -16.15 -3.11
C TRP A 78 -7.97 -15.19 -2.00
N THR A 79 -7.66 -13.91 -2.14
CA THR A 79 -7.94 -12.90 -1.11
C THR A 79 -9.45 -12.69 -0.90
N PHE A 80 -10.24 -12.65 -1.98
CA PHE A 80 -11.71 -12.55 -1.88
C PHE A 80 -12.34 -13.82 -1.33
N SER A 81 -11.83 -15.01 -1.69
CA SER A 81 -12.30 -16.26 -1.08
C SER A 81 -12.04 -16.28 0.43
N TYR A 82 -10.90 -15.74 0.86
CA TYR A 82 -10.57 -15.62 2.28
C TYR A 82 -11.49 -14.63 3.01
N LEU A 83 -11.86 -13.52 2.37
CA LEU A 83 -12.86 -12.58 2.91
C LEU A 83 -14.25 -13.23 3.00
N LEU A 84 -14.64 -14.00 1.98
CA LEU A 84 -15.89 -14.75 1.98
C LEU A 84 -15.90 -15.78 3.11
N PHE A 85 -14.79 -16.49 3.32
CA PHE A 85 -14.63 -17.40 4.46
C PHE A 85 -14.85 -16.67 5.79
N PHE A 86 -14.24 -15.49 6.00
CA PHE A 86 -14.49 -14.67 7.19
C PHE A 86 -15.96 -14.31 7.41
N ARG A 87 -16.73 -14.11 6.34
CA ARG A 87 -18.18 -13.86 6.40
C ARG A 87 -18.98 -15.15 6.61
N ALA A 88 -18.53 -16.25 6.04
CA ALA A 88 -19.15 -17.55 6.22
C ALA A 88 -18.99 -18.07 7.66
N LEU A 89 -17.92 -17.72 8.37
CA LEU A 89 -17.74 -18.11 9.78
C LEU A 89 -18.95 -17.72 10.65
N SER A 90 -19.52 -16.53 10.44
CA SER A 90 -20.74 -16.12 11.16
C SER A 90 -21.98 -16.95 10.78
N LEU A 91 -22.05 -17.45 9.55
CA LEU A 91 -23.14 -18.32 9.09
C LEU A 91 -22.99 -19.74 9.65
N LEU A 92 -21.76 -20.18 9.89
CA LEU A 92 -21.41 -21.50 10.43
C LEU A 92 -21.40 -21.55 11.97
N GLY A 93 -21.75 -20.45 12.65
CA GLY A 93 -21.78 -20.38 14.12
C GLY A 93 -20.40 -20.38 14.79
N LEU A 94 -19.33 -20.16 14.03
CA LEU A 94 -17.96 -20.07 14.54
C LEU A 94 -17.68 -18.66 15.10
N PRO A 95 -16.72 -18.51 16.02
CA PRO A 95 -16.40 -17.21 16.62
C PRO A 95 -16.07 -16.17 15.55
N THR A 96 -16.79 -15.06 15.57
CA THR A 96 -16.60 -14.00 14.58
C THR A 96 -15.28 -13.27 14.80
N PRO A 97 -14.53 -12.96 13.72
CA PRO A 97 -13.27 -12.25 13.85
C PRO A 97 -13.49 -10.86 14.43
N THR A 98 -12.56 -10.41 15.27
CA THR A 98 -12.63 -9.09 15.93
C THR A 98 -12.68 -7.96 14.89
N PRO A 99 -13.26 -6.78 15.22
CA PRO A 99 -13.29 -5.63 14.32
C PRO A 99 -11.90 -5.23 13.81
N PHE A 100 -10.88 -5.35 14.66
CA PHE A 100 -9.48 -5.12 14.33
C PHE A 100 -8.97 -6.10 13.28
N THR A 101 -9.20 -7.40 13.48
CA THR A 101 -8.79 -8.45 12.54
C THR A 101 -9.42 -8.23 11.16
N ASN A 102 -10.72 -7.88 11.15
CA ASN A 102 -11.44 -7.59 9.92
C ASN A 102 -10.84 -6.38 9.18
N ALA A 103 -10.51 -5.29 9.89
CA ALA A 103 -9.88 -4.11 9.31
C ALA A 103 -8.50 -4.42 8.70
N VAL A 104 -7.64 -5.15 9.42
CA VAL A 104 -6.33 -5.57 8.91
C VAL A 104 -6.49 -6.45 7.69
N GLN A 105 -7.38 -7.44 7.74
CA GLN A 105 -7.61 -8.35 6.63
C GLN A 105 -8.05 -7.59 5.38
N LEU A 106 -8.99 -6.65 5.52
CA LEU A 106 -9.47 -5.84 4.40
C LEU A 106 -8.35 -4.99 3.77
N LEU A 107 -7.58 -4.26 4.57
CA LEU A 107 -6.47 -3.44 4.05
C LEU A 107 -5.37 -4.31 3.42
N LEU A 108 -5.09 -5.45 4.04
CA LEU A 108 -4.11 -6.39 3.54
C LEU A 108 -4.53 -6.99 2.20
N THR A 109 -5.82 -7.33 2.01
CA THR A 109 -6.31 -7.80 0.70
C THR A 109 -6.06 -6.76 -0.40
N LEU A 110 -6.37 -5.49 -0.16
CA LEU A 110 -6.10 -4.41 -1.12
C LEU A 110 -4.60 -4.28 -1.43
N LYS A 111 -3.74 -4.31 -0.41
CA LYS A 111 -2.27 -4.23 -0.58
C LYS A 111 -1.72 -5.41 -1.38
N LEU A 112 -2.20 -6.62 -1.13
CA LEU A 112 -1.72 -7.86 -1.76
C LEU A 112 -2.22 -8.01 -3.21
N VAL A 113 -3.48 -7.67 -3.49
CA VAL A 113 -4.01 -7.66 -4.86
C VAL A 113 -3.31 -6.59 -5.70
N SER A 114 -3.06 -5.41 -5.12
CA SER A 114 -2.28 -4.35 -5.78
C SER A 114 -0.86 -4.82 -6.07
N LEU A 115 -0.20 -5.50 -5.11
CA LEU A 115 1.14 -6.03 -5.30
C LEU A 115 1.17 -7.08 -6.43
N ALA A 116 0.21 -7.99 -6.44
CA ALA A 116 0.10 -9.00 -7.50
C ALA A 116 -0.09 -8.36 -8.88
N SER A 117 -0.87 -7.27 -8.97
CA SER A 117 -1.02 -6.49 -10.21
C SER A 117 0.32 -5.89 -10.66
N GLU A 118 1.05 -5.23 -9.75
CA GLU A 118 2.35 -4.61 -10.07
C GLU A 118 3.39 -5.65 -10.53
N VAL A 119 3.38 -6.85 -9.93
CA VAL A 119 4.26 -7.97 -10.36
C VAL A 119 3.83 -8.53 -11.72
N GLN A 120 2.52 -8.63 -11.98
CA GLN A 120 2.03 -9.07 -13.30
C GLN A 120 2.48 -8.10 -14.40
N ASP A 121 2.35 -6.79 -14.15
CA ASP A 121 2.76 -5.75 -15.09
C ASP A 121 4.27 -5.81 -15.37
N LEU A 122 5.09 -6.10 -14.35
CA LEU A 122 6.52 -6.32 -14.50
C LEU A 122 6.82 -7.49 -15.45
N HIS A 123 6.18 -8.64 -15.24
CA HIS A 123 6.40 -9.81 -16.09
C HIS A 123 5.91 -9.60 -17.53
N LEU A 124 4.79 -8.90 -17.71
CA LEU A 124 4.27 -8.56 -19.04
C LEU A 124 5.22 -7.61 -19.78
N ALA A 125 5.80 -6.63 -19.09
CA ALA A 125 6.80 -5.73 -19.66
C ALA A 125 8.07 -6.49 -20.08
N GLN A 126 8.61 -7.34 -19.20
CA GLN A 126 9.79 -8.17 -19.49
C GLN A 126 9.56 -9.09 -20.69
N ARG A 127 8.37 -9.70 -20.81
CA ARG A 127 8.02 -10.52 -21.98
C ARG A 127 7.96 -9.72 -23.26
N LYS A 128 7.40 -8.50 -23.24
CA LYS A 128 7.35 -7.61 -24.40
C LYS A 128 8.75 -7.15 -24.83
N GLU A 129 9.64 -6.87 -23.89
CA GLU A 129 11.04 -6.52 -24.17
C GLU A 129 11.79 -7.69 -24.82
N MET A 130 11.63 -8.91 -24.28
CA MET A 130 12.20 -10.12 -24.89
C MET A 130 11.65 -10.37 -26.31
N ALA A 131 10.35 -10.16 -26.53
CA ALA A 131 9.73 -10.36 -27.83
C ALA A 131 10.11 -9.31 -28.88
N SER A 132 10.36 -8.06 -28.46
CA SER A 132 10.72 -6.95 -29.36
C SER A 132 12.23 -6.79 -29.59
N GLY A 133 13.07 -7.52 -28.84
CA GLY A 133 14.53 -7.47 -28.96
C GLY A 133 15.15 -6.12 -28.57
N PHE A 134 14.37 -5.17 -28.08
CA PHE A 134 14.79 -3.82 -27.73
C PHE A 134 14.52 -3.55 -26.25
N SER A 135 15.59 -3.42 -25.46
CA SER A 135 15.49 -2.98 -24.07
C SER A 135 15.20 -1.48 -24.06
N LYS A 136 13.94 -1.11 -23.89
CA LYS A 136 13.63 0.23 -23.37
C LYS A 136 14.09 0.21 -21.91
N GLY A 137 14.86 1.21 -21.47
CA GLY A 137 15.26 1.32 -20.06
C GLY A 137 14.05 1.25 -19.13
N PRO A 138 14.25 0.97 -17.82
CA PRO A 138 13.16 0.70 -16.89
C PRO A 138 12.06 1.74 -17.01
N SER A 139 10.87 1.29 -17.40
CA SER A 139 9.73 2.16 -17.62
C SER A 139 9.38 2.86 -16.30
N LEU A 140 9.26 4.18 -16.36
CA LEU A 140 8.96 5.00 -15.19
C LEU A 140 7.63 4.55 -14.58
N GLY A 141 7.68 4.02 -13.35
CA GLY A 141 6.50 3.51 -12.63
C GLY A 141 6.39 2.00 -12.54
N LEU A 142 7.28 1.24 -13.20
CA LEU A 142 7.34 -0.21 -13.04
C LEU A 142 8.16 -0.61 -11.80
N LEU A 143 7.84 -1.77 -11.25
CA LEU A 143 8.59 -2.36 -10.15
C LEU A 143 10.01 -2.77 -10.61
N PRO A 144 11.07 -2.53 -9.80
CA PRO A 144 12.42 -2.89 -10.22
C PRO A 144 12.61 -4.40 -10.35
N ASP A 145 12.15 -5.17 -9.35
CA ASP A 145 12.29 -6.61 -9.26
C ASP A 145 11.08 -7.23 -8.52
N VAL A 146 10.86 -8.53 -8.72
CA VAL A 146 9.84 -9.29 -7.98
C VAL A 146 10.20 -9.34 -6.49
N PRO A 147 9.28 -8.99 -5.57
CA PRO A 147 9.60 -8.95 -4.15
C PRO A 147 9.84 -10.35 -3.58
N SER A 148 10.85 -10.46 -2.72
CA SER A 148 11.05 -11.65 -1.90
C SER A 148 9.92 -11.83 -0.88
N LEU A 149 9.82 -13.03 -0.28
CA LEU A 149 8.85 -13.30 0.79
C LEU A 149 9.01 -12.33 1.96
N MET A 150 10.26 -12.06 2.34
CA MET A 150 10.59 -11.15 3.43
C MET A 150 10.19 -9.71 3.12
N GLU A 151 10.38 -9.26 1.88
CA GLU A 151 9.95 -7.94 1.46
C GLU A 151 8.43 -7.82 1.42
N THR A 152 7.74 -8.85 0.94
CA THR A 152 6.29 -8.95 0.96
C THR A 152 5.77 -8.86 2.39
N LEU A 153 6.33 -9.62 3.33
CA LEU A 153 5.99 -9.54 4.76
C LEU A 153 6.27 -8.15 5.33
N SER A 154 7.41 -7.54 5.01
CA SER A 154 7.77 -6.21 5.51
C SER A 154 6.79 -5.13 5.03
N TYR A 155 6.34 -5.22 3.78
CA TYR A 155 5.37 -4.31 3.20
C TYR A 155 3.98 -4.55 3.78
N SER A 156 3.55 -5.81 3.87
CA SER A 156 2.26 -6.21 4.42
C SER A 156 2.09 -5.74 5.86
N TYR A 157 3.09 -5.95 6.72
CA TYR A 157 3.08 -5.56 8.13
C TYR A 157 3.69 -4.17 8.41
N CYS A 158 3.95 -3.36 7.40
CA CYS A 158 4.35 -1.97 7.63
C CYS A 158 3.27 -1.25 8.45
N TYR A 159 3.63 -0.66 9.59
CA TYR A 159 2.66 0.01 10.48
C TYR A 159 1.88 1.14 9.78
N VAL A 160 2.48 1.77 8.75
CA VAL A 160 1.80 2.78 7.95
C VAL A 160 0.67 2.10 7.20
N GLY A 161 -0.58 2.50 7.48
CA GLY A 161 -1.76 1.98 6.80
C GLY A 161 -2.12 0.52 7.12
N ILE A 162 -1.63 -0.06 8.24
CA ILE A 162 -1.97 -1.45 8.62
C ILE A 162 -3.41 -1.60 9.14
N MET A 163 -3.87 -0.65 9.95
CA MET A 163 -5.18 -0.68 10.61
C MET A 163 -6.18 0.22 9.90
N THR A 164 -5.74 1.42 9.51
CA THR A 164 -6.54 2.44 8.83
C THR A 164 -5.59 3.42 8.17
N GLY A 165 -6.03 3.99 7.06
CA GLY A 165 -5.27 4.96 6.29
C GLY A 165 -5.38 4.69 4.79
N PRO A 166 -4.86 5.60 3.96
CA PRO A 166 -4.75 5.33 2.54
C PRO A 166 -3.85 4.12 2.34
N PHE A 167 -4.34 3.11 1.62
CA PHE A 167 -3.46 2.06 1.15
C PHE A 167 -2.50 2.67 0.11
N PHE A 168 -1.24 2.27 0.16
CA PHE A 168 -0.23 2.68 -0.81
C PHE A 168 0.24 1.45 -1.56
N ARG A 169 0.68 1.66 -2.80
CA ARG A 169 1.24 0.60 -3.66
C ARG A 169 2.62 0.18 -3.19
N TYR A 170 3.09 -0.99 -3.63
CA TYR A 170 4.40 -1.49 -3.23
C TYR A 170 5.52 -0.62 -3.79
N ARG A 171 5.35 -0.03 -4.99
CA ARG A 171 6.33 0.93 -5.53
C ARG A 171 6.51 2.16 -4.63
N THR A 172 5.41 2.71 -4.11
CA THR A 172 5.43 3.86 -3.18
C THR A 172 6.11 3.51 -1.87
N TYR A 173 5.93 2.28 -1.39
CA TYR A 173 6.66 1.78 -0.23
C TYR A 173 8.18 1.74 -0.48
N LEU A 174 8.63 1.26 -1.64
CA LEU A 174 10.05 1.29 -2.00
C LEU A 174 10.61 2.71 -2.09
N ASP A 175 9.86 3.64 -2.70
CA ASP A 175 10.25 5.05 -2.77
C ASP A 175 10.39 5.69 -1.37
N TRP A 176 9.55 5.29 -0.42
CA TRP A 176 9.65 5.74 0.97
C TRP A 176 10.88 5.17 1.69
N LEU A 177 11.23 3.91 1.44
CA LEU A 177 12.43 3.29 2.00
C LEU A 177 13.71 3.99 1.52
N GLU A 178 13.77 4.30 0.22
CA GLU A 178 14.95 4.88 -0.45
C GLU A 178 14.88 6.42 -0.59
N GLN A 179 13.95 7.06 0.13
CA GLN A 179 13.68 8.48 0.00
C GLN A 179 14.94 9.34 0.17
N PRO A 180 15.32 10.16 -0.83
CA PRO A 180 16.46 11.06 -0.73
C PRO A 180 16.11 12.25 0.16
N PHE A 181 17.03 12.62 1.05
CA PHE A 181 16.91 13.78 1.96
C PHE A 181 15.59 13.83 2.77
N PRO A 182 15.30 12.81 3.59
CA PRO A 182 14.02 12.75 4.32
C PRO A 182 13.80 13.96 5.24
N GLY A 183 14.87 14.57 5.75
CA GLY A 183 14.81 15.76 6.59
C GLY A 183 14.24 17.00 5.90
N ALA A 184 14.38 17.11 4.56
CA ALA A 184 13.90 18.24 3.78
C ALA A 184 12.39 18.20 3.51
N VAL A 185 11.75 17.03 3.66
CA VAL A 185 10.32 16.89 3.40
C VAL A 185 9.52 17.59 4.50
N PRO A 186 8.70 18.60 4.21
CA PRO A 186 7.92 19.28 5.24
C PRO A 186 6.81 18.34 5.73
N SER A 187 6.88 17.88 6.98
CA SER A 187 5.86 16.98 7.57
C SER A 187 5.00 17.67 8.63
N LEU A 188 5.57 18.52 9.50
CA LEU A 188 4.83 19.11 10.61
C LEU A 188 3.73 20.09 10.17
N ARG A 189 4.06 21.04 9.28
CA ARG A 189 3.07 22.03 8.81
C ARG A 189 1.91 21.39 8.03
N PRO A 190 2.12 20.46 7.08
CA PRO A 190 1.03 19.74 6.44
C PRO A 190 0.23 18.87 7.43
N LEU A 191 0.91 18.24 8.39
CA LEU A 191 0.23 17.45 9.43
C LEU A 191 -0.72 18.29 10.26
N LEU A 192 -0.28 19.45 10.76
CA LEU A 192 -1.12 20.33 11.58
C LEU A 192 -2.34 20.84 10.78
N ARG A 193 -2.13 21.19 9.51
CA ARG A 193 -3.24 21.57 8.61
C ARG A 193 -4.25 20.45 8.43
N ARG A 194 -3.78 19.20 8.32
CA ARG A 194 -4.66 18.03 8.18
C ARG A 194 -5.35 17.66 9.49
N ALA A 195 -4.67 17.83 10.62
CA ALA A 195 -5.18 17.53 11.96
C ALA A 195 -6.22 18.55 12.47
N TRP A 196 -6.17 19.81 12.01
CA TRP A 196 -7.06 20.89 12.44
C TRP A 196 -8.57 20.55 12.50
N PRO A 197 -9.18 19.88 11.50
CA PRO A 197 -10.61 19.51 11.57
C PRO A 197 -10.93 18.36 12.54
N ALA A 198 -9.96 17.56 12.97
CA ALA A 198 -10.20 16.41 13.85
C ALA A 198 -10.90 16.74 15.18
N PRO A 199 -10.50 17.76 15.97
CA PRO A 199 -11.19 18.12 17.20
C PRO A 199 -12.65 18.55 16.96
N LEU A 200 -12.93 19.24 15.86
CA LEU A 200 -14.30 19.62 15.50
C LEU A 200 -15.16 18.38 15.22
N PHE A 201 -14.66 17.43 14.42
CA PHE A 201 -15.39 16.18 14.17
C PHE A 201 -15.53 15.33 15.43
N GLY A 202 -14.52 15.31 16.30
CA GLY A 202 -14.59 14.65 17.60
C GLY A 202 -15.68 15.25 18.49
N LEU A 203 -15.77 16.58 18.56
CA LEU A 203 -16.81 17.28 19.31
C LEU A 203 -18.21 16.99 18.74
N LEU A 204 -18.36 17.08 17.42
CA LEU A 204 -19.63 16.80 16.73
C LEU A 204 -20.07 15.34 16.92
N PHE A 205 -19.13 14.40 16.92
CA PHE A 205 -19.38 13.00 17.27
C PHE A 205 -19.90 12.88 18.70
N LEU A 206 -19.18 13.43 19.69
CA LEU A 206 -19.57 13.34 21.10
C LEU A 206 -20.94 13.97 21.34
N LEU A 207 -21.18 15.17 20.80
CA LEU A 207 -22.47 15.86 20.95
C LEU A 207 -23.60 15.06 20.31
N SER A 208 -23.42 14.59 19.07
CA SER A 208 -24.45 13.81 18.39
C SER A 208 -24.73 12.47 19.07
N SER A 209 -23.70 11.80 19.59
CA SER A 209 -23.85 10.55 20.34
C SER A 209 -24.49 10.75 21.72
N HIS A 210 -24.27 11.90 22.37
CA HIS A 210 -24.94 12.25 23.61
C HIS A 210 -26.42 12.60 23.41
N LEU A 211 -26.76 13.33 22.36
CA LEU A 211 -28.14 13.74 22.07
C LEU A 211 -28.96 12.60 21.43
N PHE A 212 -28.32 11.76 20.63
CA PHE A 212 -28.96 10.67 19.88
C PHE A 212 -28.19 9.35 20.11
N PRO A 213 -28.32 8.73 21.28
CA PRO A 213 -27.66 7.46 21.59
C PRO A 213 -28.10 6.35 20.62
N LEU A 214 -27.15 5.49 20.24
CA LEU A 214 -27.38 4.38 19.33
C LEU A 214 -28.26 3.30 19.97
N GLU A 215 -28.14 3.17 21.28
CA GLU A 215 -28.82 2.19 22.13
C GLU A 215 -30.33 2.35 22.04
N ALA A 216 -30.80 3.60 21.98
CA ALA A 216 -32.21 3.90 21.81
C ALA A 216 -32.81 3.36 20.51
N VAL A 217 -32.00 3.08 19.46
CA VAL A 217 -32.48 2.43 18.22
C VAL A 217 -32.74 0.94 18.43
N ARG A 218 -32.08 0.32 19.40
CA ARG A 218 -32.16 -1.11 19.68
C ARG A 218 -33.32 -1.48 20.60
N GLU A 219 -33.95 -0.50 21.23
CA GLU A 219 -35.08 -0.68 22.14
C GLU A 219 -36.40 -0.91 21.39
N ASP A 220 -37.26 -1.79 21.91
CA ASP A 220 -38.57 -2.07 21.31
C ASP A 220 -39.46 -0.82 21.21
N ALA A 221 -39.31 0.12 22.15
CA ALA A 221 -40.00 1.40 22.16
C ALA A 221 -39.69 2.27 20.93
N PHE A 222 -38.54 2.07 20.28
CA PHE A 222 -38.19 2.77 19.05
C PHE A 222 -39.01 2.27 17.86
N TYR A 223 -39.28 0.96 17.80
CA TYR A 223 -40.08 0.35 16.74
C TYR A 223 -41.55 0.77 16.80
N ALA A 224 -42.05 1.15 17.98
CA ALA A 224 -43.38 1.70 18.17
C ALA A 224 -43.55 3.14 17.62
N ARG A 225 -42.46 3.84 17.28
CA ARG A 225 -42.53 5.22 16.76
C ARG A 225 -42.99 5.27 15.29
N PRO A 226 -43.71 6.34 14.88
CA PRO A 226 -44.10 6.51 13.49
C PRO A 226 -42.86 6.61 12.58
N LEU A 227 -42.99 6.15 11.34
CA LEU A 227 -41.88 6.04 10.38
C LEU A 227 -41.04 7.34 10.25
N PRO A 228 -41.63 8.55 10.15
CA PRO A 228 -40.85 9.78 10.02
C PRO A 228 -39.93 10.04 11.21
N ALA A 229 -40.37 9.73 12.43
CA ALA A 229 -39.56 9.89 13.64
C ALA A 229 -38.38 8.92 13.65
N ARG A 230 -38.58 7.68 13.18
CA ARG A 230 -37.50 6.70 13.02
C ARG A 230 -36.49 7.13 11.97
N LEU A 231 -36.96 7.60 10.82
CA LEU A 231 -36.08 8.11 9.75
C LEU A 231 -35.28 9.33 10.20
N PHE A 232 -35.93 10.29 10.87
CA PHE A 232 -35.25 11.45 11.43
C PHE A 232 -34.15 11.04 12.42
N TYR A 233 -34.43 10.11 13.34
CA TYR A 233 -33.45 9.64 14.32
C TYR A 233 -32.25 8.93 13.69
N MET A 234 -32.42 8.28 12.53
CA MET A 234 -31.31 7.65 11.80
C MET A 234 -30.32 8.66 11.22
N VAL A 235 -30.75 9.90 10.92
CA VAL A 235 -29.88 10.95 10.37
C VAL A 235 -28.74 11.33 11.33
N PRO A 236 -28.99 11.76 12.59
CA PRO A 236 -27.92 12.07 13.54
C PRO A 236 -27.11 10.84 13.95
N VAL A 237 -27.71 9.65 14.03
CA VAL A 237 -26.97 8.40 14.30
C VAL A 237 -25.95 8.12 13.19
N PHE A 238 -26.37 8.23 11.93
CA PHE A 238 -25.47 8.06 10.77
C PHE A 238 -24.42 9.18 10.69
N PHE A 239 -24.80 10.41 11.06
CA PHE A 239 -23.87 11.53 11.16
C PHE A 239 -22.78 11.26 12.20
N ALA A 240 -23.13 10.85 13.42
CA ALA A 240 -22.18 10.48 14.47
C ALA A 240 -21.25 9.35 13.99
N PHE A 241 -21.82 8.33 13.34
CA PHE A 241 -21.06 7.23 12.75
C PHE A 241 -20.07 7.70 11.67
N ARG A 242 -20.37 8.75 10.89
CA ARG A 242 -19.42 9.32 9.93
C ARG A 242 -18.31 10.11 10.61
N MET A 243 -18.65 10.92 11.61
CA MET A 243 -17.67 11.77 12.31
C MET A 243 -16.53 10.95 12.92
N ARG A 244 -16.83 9.79 13.53
CA ARG A 244 -15.80 8.88 14.06
C ARG A 244 -14.82 8.38 12.99
N PHE A 245 -15.29 8.08 11.76
CA PHE A 245 -14.41 7.68 10.67
C PHE A 245 -13.56 8.83 10.16
N TYR A 246 -14.09 10.05 10.13
CA TYR A 246 -13.31 11.21 9.73
C TYR A 246 -12.15 11.47 10.69
N VAL A 247 -12.38 11.37 12.00
CA VAL A 247 -11.29 11.47 13.00
C VAL A 247 -10.24 10.38 12.76
N ALA A 248 -10.67 9.14 12.55
CA ALA A 248 -9.77 8.02 12.28
C ALA A 248 -8.94 8.18 11.00
N TRP A 249 -9.58 8.59 9.90
CA TRP A 249 -8.89 8.85 8.62
C TRP A 249 -7.92 10.01 8.71
N ILE A 250 -8.31 11.11 9.36
CA ILE A 250 -7.39 12.24 9.59
C ILE A 250 -6.17 11.78 10.39
N ALA A 251 -6.36 11.04 11.49
CA ALA A 251 -5.26 10.55 12.30
C ALA A 251 -4.32 9.61 11.52
N ALA A 252 -4.88 8.71 10.71
CA ALA A 252 -4.12 7.82 9.85
C ALA A 252 -3.32 8.58 8.77
N GLU A 253 -3.94 9.56 8.11
CA GLU A 253 -3.26 10.42 7.15
C GLU A 253 -2.15 11.26 7.80
N CYS A 254 -2.38 11.77 9.00
CA CYS A 254 -1.34 12.43 9.80
C CYS A 254 -0.17 11.49 10.08
N GLY A 255 -0.41 10.20 10.36
CA GLY A 255 0.64 9.18 10.47
C GLY A 255 1.44 9.02 9.18
N CYS A 256 0.77 8.95 8.02
CA CYS A 256 1.43 8.89 6.72
C CYS A 256 2.27 10.14 6.41
N ILE A 257 1.76 11.33 6.73
CA ILE A 257 2.45 12.62 6.56
C ILE A 257 3.66 12.69 7.50
N ALA A 258 3.53 12.25 8.75
CA ALA A 258 4.62 12.21 9.72
C ALA A 258 5.77 11.31 9.22
N ALA A 259 5.42 10.14 8.67
CA ALA A 259 6.36 9.19 8.07
C ALA A 259 6.97 9.66 6.74
N ALA A 260 6.39 10.69 6.10
CA ALA A 260 6.73 11.13 4.74
C ALA A 260 6.55 10.03 3.67
N ALA A 261 5.63 9.08 3.91
CA ALA A 261 5.45 7.86 3.12
C ALA A 261 4.78 8.06 1.75
N ALA A 262 4.15 9.22 1.53
CA ALA A 262 3.44 9.55 0.28
C ALA A 262 4.05 10.74 -0.49
N TRP A 263 5.28 11.14 -0.16
CA TRP A 263 5.93 12.23 -0.87
C TRP A 263 6.46 11.74 -2.22
N PRO A 264 6.09 12.36 -3.36
CA PRO A 264 6.60 11.94 -4.65
C PRO A 264 8.14 12.09 -4.67
N PRO A 265 8.87 11.14 -5.30
CA PRO A 265 10.30 11.29 -5.47
C PRO A 265 10.61 12.60 -6.19
N ALA A 266 11.70 13.27 -5.79
CA ALA A 266 12.12 14.58 -6.29
C ALA A 266 12.36 14.64 -7.82
N SER A 267 12.16 13.54 -8.54
CA SER A 267 12.28 13.40 -9.99
C SER A 267 10.98 13.67 -10.77
N GLY A 268 9.86 13.98 -10.11
CA GLY A 268 8.61 14.40 -10.77
C GLY A 268 8.35 15.91 -10.62
N PRO A 269 7.69 16.57 -11.59
CA PRO A 269 7.29 17.97 -11.44
C PRO A 269 6.33 18.08 -10.25
N THR A 270 6.82 18.64 -9.15
CA THR A 270 5.99 18.98 -8.00
C THR A 270 4.86 19.91 -8.46
N PRO A 271 3.58 19.68 -8.09
CA PRO A 271 2.50 20.65 -8.31
C PRO A 271 2.72 21.97 -7.55
N TRP A 272 3.69 22.00 -6.63
CA TRP A 272 4.07 23.16 -5.84
C TRP A 272 5.58 23.15 -5.55
N PRO A 273 6.29 24.17 -6.02
CA PRO A 273 7.32 24.81 -5.22
C PRO A 273 6.98 26.30 -5.04
N PRO A 274 7.28 26.95 -3.90
CA PRO A 274 7.75 28.31 -4.01
C PRO A 274 9.10 28.21 -4.74
N LYS A 275 9.15 28.74 -5.96
CA LYS A 275 10.41 28.95 -6.68
C LYS A 275 11.40 29.64 -5.71
N PRO A 276 12.65 29.18 -5.58
CA PRO A 276 13.68 30.04 -5.02
C PRO A 276 13.73 31.28 -5.91
N GLY A 277 13.57 32.47 -5.32
CA GLY A 277 13.74 33.71 -6.05
C GLY A 277 15.13 33.76 -6.70
N PRO A 278 15.29 34.45 -7.84
CA PRO A 278 16.58 34.61 -8.48
C PRO A 278 17.48 35.42 -7.54
N GLY A 279 18.40 34.76 -6.83
CA GLY A 279 19.33 35.43 -5.92
C GLY A 279 20.03 34.55 -4.87
N ALA A 280 19.58 33.33 -4.61
CA ALA A 280 20.26 32.46 -3.65
C ALA A 280 21.30 31.57 -4.35
N ALA A 281 22.56 32.00 -4.35
CA ALA A 281 23.69 31.14 -4.71
C ALA A 281 23.80 29.98 -3.68
N PRO A 282 24.10 28.75 -4.11
CA PRO A 282 24.37 27.66 -3.17
C PRO A 282 25.66 27.95 -2.39
N PRO A 283 25.77 27.56 -1.11
CA PRO A 283 27.02 27.70 -0.37
C PRO A 283 28.12 26.92 -1.10
N SER A 284 29.14 27.65 -1.55
CA SER A 284 30.38 27.09 -2.10
C SER A 284 31.09 26.36 -0.96
N ASN A 285 30.84 25.05 -0.84
CA ASN A 285 31.72 24.03 -0.24
C ASN A 285 30.89 22.76 0.01
N ALA A 286 30.46 22.11 -1.07
CA ALA A 286 30.02 20.72 -1.02
C ALA A 286 30.35 20.08 -2.37
N HIS A 287 31.48 19.39 -2.46
CA HIS A 287 31.68 18.42 -3.51
C HIS A 287 30.52 17.41 -3.45
N PRO A 288 29.77 17.18 -4.53
CA PRO A 288 28.80 16.09 -4.54
C PRO A 288 29.57 14.77 -4.43
N PRO A 289 29.22 13.87 -3.50
CA PRO A 289 29.80 12.54 -3.53
C PRO A 289 29.36 11.89 -4.84
N ALA A 290 30.34 11.40 -5.60
CA ALA A 290 30.12 10.71 -6.85
C ALA A 290 29.10 9.59 -6.65
N VAL A 291 27.92 9.74 -7.24
CA VAL A 291 26.95 8.67 -7.38
C VAL A 291 27.67 7.55 -8.11
N ARG A 292 28.04 6.50 -7.37
CA ARG A 292 28.71 5.31 -7.88
C ARG A 292 27.71 4.57 -8.77
N ARG A 293 27.58 5.02 -10.02
CA ARG A 293 26.93 4.26 -11.09
C ARG A 293 27.67 2.93 -11.17
N ARG A 294 27.08 1.85 -10.65
CA ARG A 294 27.49 0.48 -10.99
C ARG A 294 27.27 0.33 -12.50
N ARG A 295 28.26 0.68 -13.30
CA ARG A 295 28.40 0.12 -14.65
C ARG A 295 28.70 -1.35 -14.44
N LEU A 296 27.70 -2.20 -14.67
CA LEU A 296 27.94 -3.60 -15.01
C LEU A 296 28.79 -3.59 -16.28
N ARG A 297 30.10 -3.81 -16.11
CA ARG A 297 31.06 -3.95 -17.19
C ARG A 297 30.85 -5.34 -17.78
N TRP A 298 30.11 -5.41 -18.88
CA TRP A 298 30.12 -6.59 -19.74
C TRP A 298 31.52 -6.73 -20.32
N SER A 299 32.21 -7.81 -19.98
CA SER A 299 33.51 -8.17 -20.54
C SER A 299 33.31 -8.72 -21.95
N THR A 300 33.44 -7.87 -22.95
CA THR A 300 33.67 -8.28 -24.34
C THR A 300 35.14 -8.67 -24.48
N THR A 301 35.39 -9.98 -24.53
CA THR A 301 36.67 -10.52 -25.01
C THR A 301 36.38 -11.68 -25.94
N MET A 302 36.27 -11.41 -27.24
CA MET A 302 36.82 -12.25 -28.30
C MET A 302 37.06 -11.37 -29.52
N ARG A 303 38.33 -11.25 -29.92
CA ARG A 303 38.77 -10.62 -31.17
C ARG A 303 38.46 -11.53 -32.36
N PRO A 304 38.30 -10.98 -33.58
CA PRO A 304 38.08 -11.75 -34.79
C PRO A 304 39.41 -12.23 -35.39
N SER A 305 39.41 -13.43 -35.95
CA SER A 305 40.40 -13.91 -36.92
C SER A 305 39.66 -14.41 -38.15
N ALA A 306 39.91 -13.75 -39.28
CA ALA A 306 39.36 -14.08 -40.58
C ALA A 306 40.27 -15.07 -41.32
N THR A 307 39.67 -16.09 -41.96
CA THR A 307 40.01 -16.59 -43.31
C THR A 307 39.03 -17.68 -43.78
N SER A 308 38.43 -17.47 -44.97
CA SER A 308 38.14 -18.42 -46.08
C SER A 308 37.65 -19.85 -45.73
N THR A 309 36.57 -20.44 -46.26
CA THR A 309 36.26 -20.67 -47.69
C THR A 309 34.86 -21.32 -47.82
N ALA A 310 34.25 -21.19 -49.00
CA ALA A 310 32.90 -21.62 -49.39
C ALA A 310 32.59 -23.14 -49.32
N THR A 311 31.33 -23.50 -49.06
CA THR A 311 30.57 -24.45 -49.93
C THR A 311 29.07 -24.44 -49.62
N ALA A 312 28.26 -24.47 -50.68
CA ALA A 312 26.80 -24.52 -50.67
C ALA A 312 26.27 -25.89 -50.23
N ARG A 313 25.12 -25.91 -49.54
CA ARG A 313 24.10 -26.97 -49.70
C ARG A 313 22.71 -26.50 -49.27
N THR A 314 21.78 -26.84 -50.15
CA THR A 314 20.33 -26.64 -50.18
C THR A 314 19.57 -27.63 -49.29
N SER A 315 18.56 -27.15 -48.55
CA SER A 315 17.22 -27.76 -48.34
C SER A 315 16.43 -26.83 -47.37
N ALA A 316 15.34 -26.16 -47.77
CA ALA A 316 13.98 -26.63 -48.09
C ALA A 316 13.20 -27.17 -46.87
N CYS A 317 12.28 -26.34 -46.34
CA CYS A 317 10.98 -26.60 -45.67
C CYS A 317 10.71 -25.46 -44.68
N GLY A 318 9.62 -24.70 -44.68
CA GLY A 318 8.39 -24.67 -45.47
C GLY A 318 7.53 -23.58 -44.84
N CYS A 319 7.08 -22.62 -45.65
CA CYS A 319 6.22 -21.51 -45.24
C CYS A 319 4.78 -21.85 -45.65
N GLY A 320 3.78 -21.52 -44.84
CA GLY A 320 2.37 -21.75 -45.19
C GLY A 320 1.38 -21.21 -44.18
N MET A 321 1.12 -19.90 -44.24
CA MET A 321 -0.09 -19.25 -43.73
C MET A 321 -1.35 -19.82 -44.38
N ALA A 322 -2.49 -19.75 -43.69
CA ALA A 322 -3.72 -19.19 -44.25
C ALA A 322 -4.79 -18.97 -43.17
N CYS A 323 -5.12 -17.71 -42.95
CA CYS A 323 -6.38 -17.26 -42.35
C CYS A 323 -7.34 -16.99 -43.52
N GLY A 324 -8.54 -17.54 -43.49
CA GLY A 324 -9.58 -17.37 -44.52
C GLY A 324 -10.93 -17.10 -43.87
N THR A 325 -11.53 -15.98 -44.26
CA THR A 325 -12.80 -15.40 -43.83
C THR A 325 -14.03 -16.14 -44.37
N GLY A 326 -15.09 -16.17 -43.55
CA GLY A 326 -16.44 -15.76 -43.93
C GLY A 326 -17.32 -16.75 -44.71
N THR A 327 -18.31 -17.29 -43.99
CA THR A 327 -19.74 -17.27 -44.34
C THR A 327 -20.55 -17.24 -43.05
#